data_AF-A0A2W6SZ41-F1
#
_entry.id   AF-A0A2W6SZ41-F1
#
_cell.length_a   1.000
_cell.length_b   1.000
_cell.length_c   1.000
_cell.angle_alpha   90.00
_cell.angle_beta   90.00
_cell.angle_gamma   90.00
#
_symmetry.space_group_name_H-M   'P 1'
#
loop_
_entity.id
_entity.type
_entity.pdbx_description
1 polymer ?
#
loop_
_entity_poly.entity_id
_entity_poly.type
_entity_poly.pdbx_seq_one_letter_code
_entity_poly.pdbx_strand_id
1 'polypeptide(L)'
;MNIGEIKPVNGRLIGHIATRSIDLPRLGLRPVESTNERAPVFEIVALNVGQRWVQIGALWEATANKTGENFLQGSLDDPSLAEPLPIALFGTDAEGYRVAWRRRDALSGFGGGQRSERPAMGGEAMGGFGASTAGMDGSYMGGSDFDDEVPH
;
A
#
# COMPACT_ATOMS: atom_id res chain seq x y z
N MET A 1 12.22 -2.41 5.49
CA MET A 1 13.42 -1.63 5.12
C MET A 1 13.37 -0.31 5.87
N ASN A 2 14.40 0.09 6.61
CA ASN A 2 14.41 1.40 7.29
C ASN A 2 14.57 2.51 6.23
N ILE A 3 13.74 3.55 6.32
CA ILE A 3 13.69 4.70 5.41
C ILE A 3 13.74 6.04 6.15
N GLY A 4 13.92 6.06 7.47
CA GLY A 4 13.88 7.30 8.23
C GLY A 4 13.82 7.13 9.74
N GLU A 5 13.86 8.25 10.45
CA GLU A 5 13.80 8.32 11.90
C GLU A 5 12.99 9.53 12.35
N ILE A 6 12.28 9.37 13.47
CA ILE A 6 11.52 10.43 14.15
C ILE A 6 11.97 10.46 15.61
N LYS A 7 12.26 11.65 16.14
CA LYS A 7 12.77 11.83 17.50
C LYS A 7 11.95 12.87 18.25
N PRO A 8 11.84 12.77 19.59
CA PRO A 8 11.27 13.84 20.39
C PRO A 8 12.19 15.07 20.36
N VAL A 9 11.61 16.21 20.02
CA VAL A 9 12.24 17.53 19.98
C VAL A 9 11.30 18.52 20.65
N ASN A 10 11.65 18.97 21.85
CA ASN A 10 10.85 19.92 22.64
C ASN A 10 9.37 19.48 22.80
N GLY A 11 9.16 18.21 23.14
CA GLY A 11 7.82 17.64 23.31
C GLY A 11 7.04 17.38 22.02
N ARG A 12 7.71 17.45 20.86
CA ARG A 12 7.11 17.12 19.55
C ARG A 12 7.90 16.01 18.88
N LEU A 13 7.22 15.12 18.18
CA LEU A 13 7.86 14.08 17.39
C LEU A 13 8.16 14.63 16.00
N ILE A 14 9.45 14.81 15.69
CA ILE A 14 9.93 15.39 14.42
C ILE A 14 10.98 14.46 13.81
N GLY A 15 10.94 14.30 12.50
CA GLY A 15 11.83 13.38 11.81
C GLY A 15 11.95 13.62 10.32
N HIS A 16 12.45 12.59 9.64
CA HIS A 16 12.61 12.58 8.20
C HIS A 16 12.27 11.19 7.63
N ILE A 17 11.88 11.17 6.36
CA ILE A 17 11.72 9.96 5.56
C ILE A 17 12.39 10.22 4.22
N ALA A 18 13.24 9.29 3.78
CA ALA A 18 13.93 9.35 2.50
C ALA A 18 13.91 7.98 1.79
N THR A 19 13.60 8.02 0.50
CA THR A 19 13.74 6.91 -0.45
C THR A 19 14.42 7.43 -1.72
N ARG A 20 14.55 6.60 -2.76
CA ARG A 20 15.19 7.04 -4.02
C ARG A 20 14.51 8.25 -4.65
N SER A 21 13.19 8.37 -4.54
CA SER A 21 12.39 9.41 -5.23
C SER A 21 11.60 10.31 -4.29
N ILE A 22 11.63 10.05 -2.98
CA ILE A 22 10.91 10.83 -1.96
C ILE A 22 11.95 11.32 -0.96
N ASP A 23 11.98 12.62 -0.72
CA ASP A 23 12.78 13.23 0.34
C ASP A 23 11.89 14.17 1.16
N LEU A 24 11.54 13.72 2.36
CA LEU A 24 10.82 14.49 3.37
C LEU A 24 11.81 14.79 4.50
N PRO A 25 12.66 15.82 4.37
CA PRO A 25 13.72 16.11 5.33
C PRO A 25 13.18 16.58 6.69
N ARG A 26 11.91 17.00 6.72
CA ARG A 26 11.22 17.40 7.94
C ARG A 26 9.74 17.05 7.88
N LEU A 27 9.34 16.13 8.74
CA LEU A 27 7.95 15.80 9.04
C LEU A 27 7.72 15.81 10.55
N GLY A 28 6.46 15.87 10.96
CA GLY A 28 6.05 15.75 12.35
C GLY A 28 4.94 14.73 12.52
N LEU A 29 4.84 14.15 13.72
CA LEU A 29 3.67 13.40 14.16
C LEU A 29 2.84 14.30 15.08
N ARG A 30 1.61 14.58 14.67
CA ARG A 30 0.64 15.33 15.46
C ARG A 30 -0.31 14.34 16.14
N PRO A 31 -0.38 14.31 17.48
CA PRO A 31 -1.30 13.42 18.18
C PRO A 31 -2.75 13.78 17.84
N VAL A 32 -3.59 12.75 17.74
CA VAL A 32 -5.01 12.89 17.46
C VAL A 32 -5.78 12.57 18.73
N GLU A 33 -6.46 13.57 19.27
CA GLU A 33 -7.37 13.41 20.41
C GLU A 33 -8.76 13.04 19.88
N SER A 34 -9.18 11.79 20.10
CA SER A 34 -10.47 11.28 19.64
C SER A 34 -11.02 10.24 20.59
N THR A 35 -12.34 10.21 20.77
CA THR A 35 -13.05 9.17 21.53
C THR A 35 -13.37 7.93 20.70
N ASN A 36 -13.13 7.97 19.38
CA ASN A 36 -13.36 6.85 18.48
C ASN A 36 -12.12 5.94 18.43
N GLU A 37 -12.28 4.66 18.80
CA GLU A 37 -11.21 3.64 18.79
C GLU A 37 -10.62 3.39 17.39
N ARG A 38 -11.35 3.71 16.31
CA ARG A 38 -10.86 3.58 14.93
C ARG A 38 -10.10 4.81 14.44
N ALA A 39 -10.05 5.87 15.24
CA ALA A 39 -9.29 7.06 14.88
C ALA A 39 -7.79 6.73 14.85
N PRO A 40 -7.03 7.39 13.97
CA PRO A 40 -5.57 7.33 14.07
C PRO A 40 -5.11 7.90 15.41
N VAL A 41 -3.96 7.45 15.89
CA VAL A 41 -3.28 8.02 17.06
C VAL A 41 -2.40 9.21 16.69
N PHE A 42 -1.88 9.21 15.45
CA PHE A 42 -1.12 10.34 14.91
C PHE A 42 -1.54 10.67 13.48
N GLU A 43 -1.52 11.96 13.17
CA GLU A 43 -1.44 12.46 11.81
C GLU A 43 0.02 12.72 11.44
N ILE A 44 0.38 12.38 10.21
CA ILE A 44 1.71 12.68 9.66
C ILE A 44 1.59 14.01 8.93
N VAL A 45 2.37 15.00 9.37
CA VAL A 45 2.37 16.33 8.78
C VAL A 45 3.74 16.68 8.21
N ALA A 46 3.78 17.36 7.08
CA ALA A 46 5.02 17.85 6.45
C ALA A 46 4.85 19.29 5.96
N LEU A 47 5.97 19.98 5.71
CA LEU A 47 5.96 21.29 5.09
C LEU A 47 5.73 21.14 3.58
N ASN A 48 4.72 21.81 3.05
CA ASN A 48 4.55 21.93 1.61
C ASN A 48 5.49 23.01 1.03
N VAL A 49 5.46 23.19 -0.30
CA VAL A 49 6.23 24.21 -1.02
C VAL A 49 6.02 25.64 -0.50
N GLY A 50 4.86 25.93 0.09
CA GLY A 50 4.52 27.21 0.71
C GLY A 50 4.89 27.32 2.20
N GLN A 51 5.68 26.39 2.73
CA GLN A 51 6.10 26.34 4.14
C GLN A 51 4.94 26.24 5.13
N ARG A 52 3.86 25.55 4.74
CA ARG A 52 2.71 25.27 5.60
C ARG A 52 2.69 23.79 5.96
N TRP A 53 2.38 23.51 7.22
CA TRP A 53 2.15 22.14 7.68
C TRP A 53 0.85 21.61 7.06
N VAL A 54 0.97 20.55 6.27
CA VAL A 54 -0.14 19.83 5.67
C VAL A 54 -0.11 18.39 6.12
N GLN A 55 -1.28 17.79 6.30
CA GLN A 55 -1.39 16.36 6.59
C GLN A 55 -1.13 15.57 5.31
N ILE A 56 -0.25 14.58 5.42
CA ILE A 56 0.17 13.71 4.31
C ILE A 56 -0.01 12.22 4.65
N GLY A 57 -0.67 11.90 5.75
CA GLY A 57 -0.84 10.53 6.21
C GLY A 57 -1.36 10.44 7.65
N ALA A 58 -1.49 9.21 8.12
CA ALA A 58 -1.96 8.90 9.46
C ALA A 58 -1.39 7.56 9.95
N LEU A 59 -1.41 7.36 11.26
CA LEU A 59 -0.87 6.18 11.94
C LEU A 59 -1.85 5.64 12.99
N TRP A 60 -1.92 4.32 13.11
CA TRP A 60 -2.70 3.56 14.07
C TRP A 60 -1.79 2.62 14.85
N GLU A 61 -2.18 2.29 16.08
CA GLU A 61 -1.51 1.23 16.84
C GLU A 61 -1.78 -0.14 16.24
N ALA A 62 -0.75 -0.97 16.21
CA ALA A 62 -0.83 -2.36 15.77
C ALA A 62 0.14 -3.23 16.59
N THR A 63 -0.15 -4.52 16.66
CA THR A 63 0.70 -5.50 17.35
C THR A 63 1.25 -6.50 16.35
N ALA A 64 2.55 -6.75 16.39
CA ALA A 64 3.20 -7.66 15.47
C ALA A 64 2.86 -9.11 15.82
N ASN A 65 2.23 -9.84 14.90
CA ASN A 65 1.78 -11.23 15.13
C ASN A 65 2.88 -12.19 15.61
N LYS A 66 4.13 -11.98 15.20
CA LYS A 66 5.25 -12.88 15.54
C LYS A 66 5.94 -12.54 16.86
N THR A 67 6.14 -11.25 17.13
CA THR A 67 6.94 -10.78 18.28
C THR A 67 6.08 -10.28 19.43
N GLY A 68 4.80 -9.97 19.19
CA GLY A 68 3.93 -9.30 20.15
C GLY A 68 4.29 -7.82 20.39
N GLU A 69 5.23 -7.27 19.62
CA GLU A 69 5.67 -5.88 19.79
C GLU A 69 4.61 -4.92 19.26
N ASN A 70 4.30 -3.88 20.04
CA ASN A 70 3.44 -2.79 19.61
C ASN A 70 4.23 -1.83 18.72
N PHE A 71 3.62 -1.43 17.61
CA PHE A 71 4.21 -0.52 16.63
C PHE A 71 3.11 0.35 16.04
N LEU A 72 3.49 1.44 15.37
CA LEU A 72 2.53 2.26 14.62
C LEU A 72 2.52 1.83 13.16
N GLN A 73 1.35 1.65 12.58
CA GLN A 73 1.15 1.33 11.18
C GLN A 73 0.39 2.44 10.47
N GLY A 74 0.74 2.74 9.23
CA GLY A 74 -0.06 3.63 8.41
C GLY A 74 0.49 3.81 7.01
N SER A 75 0.20 4.95 6.41
CA SER A 75 0.67 5.29 5.07
C SER A 75 0.87 6.79 4.91
N LEU A 76 1.82 7.17 4.05
CA LEU A 76 1.84 8.49 3.43
C LEU A 76 0.91 8.45 2.22
N ASP A 77 -0.10 9.30 2.22
CA ASP A 77 -1.10 9.41 1.15
C ASP A 77 -1.32 10.90 0.86
N ASP A 78 -0.65 11.38 -0.18
CA ASP A 78 -0.67 12.77 -0.62
C ASP A 78 -0.81 12.79 -2.15
N PRO A 79 -1.53 13.76 -2.74
CA PRO A 79 -1.72 13.83 -4.20
C PRO A 79 -0.43 13.89 -5.04
N SER A 80 0.71 14.25 -4.44
CA SER A 80 2.01 14.23 -5.11
C SER A 80 2.61 12.82 -5.24
N LEU A 81 2.09 11.83 -4.51
CA LEU A 81 2.53 10.44 -4.58
C LEU A 81 1.72 9.68 -5.63
N ALA A 82 2.41 8.89 -6.44
CA ALA A 82 1.75 8.03 -7.45
C ALA A 82 0.88 6.94 -6.80
N GLU A 83 1.27 6.47 -5.62
CA GLU A 83 0.51 5.56 -4.78
C GLU A 83 0.80 5.83 -3.30
N PRO A 84 -0.11 5.45 -2.38
CA PRO A 84 0.16 5.56 -0.95
C PRO A 84 1.41 4.76 -0.56
N LEU A 85 2.31 5.36 0.22
CA LEU A 85 3.50 4.72 0.75
C LEU A 85 3.22 4.09 2.12
N PRO A 86 3.00 2.78 2.23
CA PRO A 86 2.81 2.10 3.51
C PRO A 86 4.07 2.13 4.38
N ILE A 87 3.91 2.53 5.63
CA ILE A 87 4.99 2.62 6.61
C ILE A 87 4.61 1.96 7.94
N ALA A 88 5.63 1.56 8.68
CA ALA A 88 5.52 1.12 10.07
C ALA A 88 6.61 1.78 10.90
N LEU A 89 6.27 2.22 12.11
CA LEU A 89 7.18 2.88 13.03
C LEU A 89 7.37 2.01 14.26
N PHE A 90 8.63 1.73 14.58
CA PHE A 90 9.04 0.92 15.73
C PHE A 90 9.80 1.79 16.72
N GLY A 91 9.37 1.80 17.97
CA GLY A 91 9.93 2.66 19.02
C GLY A 91 8.84 3.20 19.93
N THR A 92 9.13 4.31 20.60
CA THR A 92 8.22 4.96 21.56
C THR A 92 8.31 6.47 21.45
N ASP A 93 7.33 7.19 21.99
CA ASP A 93 7.35 8.65 22.01
C ASP A 93 8.54 9.24 22.78
N ALA A 94 9.06 8.50 23.77
CA ALA A 94 10.18 8.91 24.62
C ALA A 94 11.54 8.70 23.95
N GLU A 95 11.72 7.62 23.19
CA GLU A 95 12.99 7.26 22.55
C GLU A 95 13.05 7.69 21.07
N GLY A 96 11.88 7.92 20.46
CA GLY A 96 11.72 8.10 19.03
C GLY A 96 11.37 6.79 18.30
N TYR A 97 11.18 6.92 17.00
CA TYR A 97 10.74 5.86 16.11
C TYR A 97 11.70 5.67 14.94
N ARG A 98 11.96 4.41 14.59
CA ARG A 98 12.53 4.02 13.30
C ARG A 98 11.40 3.81 12.30
N VAL A 99 11.48 4.45 11.14
CA VAL A 99 10.46 4.34 10.10
C VAL A 99 10.86 3.25 9.12
N ALA A 100 10.00 2.26 8.92
CA ALA A 100 10.21 1.18 7.98
C ALA A 100 9.15 1.19 6.87
N TRP A 101 9.61 1.15 5.62
CA TRP A 101 8.74 0.80 4.49
C TRP A 101 8.36 -0.67 4.52
N ARG A 102 7.09 -0.96 4.20
CA ARG A 102 6.55 -2.32 4.03
C ARG A 102 6.01 -2.47 2.62
N ARG A 103 6.49 -3.45 1.86
CA ARG A 103 5.87 -3.79 0.57
C ARG A 103 4.46 -4.33 0.87
N ARG A 104 3.44 -3.85 0.15
CA ARG A 104 2.13 -4.54 0.13
C ARG A 104 2.39 -5.90 -0.49
N ASP A 105 2.20 -6.97 0.27
CA ASP A 105 2.22 -8.31 -0.32
C ASP A 105 1.07 -8.36 -1.31
N ALA A 106 1.38 -8.49 -2.61
CA ALA A 106 0.41 -8.50 -3.70
C ALA A 106 -0.64 -9.64 -3.59
N LEU A 107 -0.51 -10.51 -2.59
CA LEU A 107 -1.43 -11.59 -2.26
C LEU A 107 -2.51 -11.21 -1.24
N SER A 108 -2.50 -10.00 -0.66
CA SER A 108 -3.56 -9.55 0.26
C SER A 108 -4.50 -8.49 -0.33
N GLY A 109 -4.40 -8.20 -1.63
CA GLY A 109 -5.31 -7.33 -2.36
C GLY A 109 -6.21 -8.13 -3.30
N PHE A 110 -7.51 -8.19 -3.00
CA PHE A 110 -8.58 -8.57 -3.93
C PHE A 110 -8.62 -10.02 -4.43
N GLY A 111 -8.93 -10.96 -3.53
CA GLY A 111 -9.42 -12.30 -3.86
C GLY A 111 -10.60 -12.78 -3.00
N GLY A 112 -11.12 -11.93 -2.10
CA GLY A 112 -12.29 -12.21 -1.26
C GLY A 112 -13.61 -11.96 -1.98
N GLY A 113 -13.72 -12.40 -3.24
CA GLY A 113 -15.01 -12.55 -3.89
C GLY A 113 -15.65 -13.81 -3.37
N GLN A 114 -16.54 -13.68 -2.39
CA GLN A 114 -17.57 -14.68 -2.12
C GLN A 114 -18.17 -15.10 -3.46
N ARG A 115 -17.76 -16.27 -3.97
CA ARG A 115 -18.64 -17.02 -4.87
C ARG A 115 -19.81 -17.42 -3.99
N SER A 116 -20.85 -16.60 -3.97
CA SER A 116 -22.15 -17.00 -3.49
C SER A 116 -22.52 -18.26 -4.27
N GLU A 117 -22.54 -19.39 -3.57
CA GLU A 117 -23.14 -20.62 -4.04
C GLU A 117 -24.58 -20.29 -4.48
N ARG A 118 -24.85 -20.35 -5.78
CA ARG A 118 -26.23 -20.50 -6.27
C ARG A 118 -26.53 -22.00 -6.33
N PRO A 119 -27.51 -22.51 -5.56
CA PRO A 119 -27.99 -23.87 -5.71
C PRO A 119 -28.69 -24.08 -7.06
N ALA A 120 -28.63 -25.33 -7.51
CA ALA A 120 -28.90 -25.87 -8.83
C ALA A 120 -30.25 -25.54 -9.48
N MET A 121 -30.24 -25.40 -10.82
CA MET A 121 -31.26 -26.01 -11.66
C MET A 121 -30.59 -26.75 -12.82
N GLY A 122 -31.03 -27.99 -13.04
CA GLY A 122 -30.27 -29.08 -13.64
C GLY A 122 -30.21 -29.12 -15.16
N GLY A 123 -29.38 -30.05 -15.65
CA GLY A 123 -29.22 -30.37 -17.06
C GLY A 123 -27.84 -30.96 -17.33
N GLU A 124 -27.73 -32.28 -17.23
CA GLU A 124 -26.55 -33.06 -17.58
C GLU A 124 -26.14 -32.86 -19.05
N ALA A 125 -24.86 -32.60 -19.33
CA ALA A 125 -24.07 -33.30 -20.37
C ALA A 125 -22.65 -32.72 -20.49
N MET A 126 -21.66 -33.58 -20.19
CA MET A 126 -20.41 -33.81 -20.94
C MET A 126 -19.56 -32.61 -21.43
N GLY A 127 -18.38 -32.48 -20.83
CA GLY A 127 -17.10 -32.52 -21.57
C GLY A 127 -16.57 -31.24 -22.22
N GLY A 128 -15.26 -31.03 -22.06
CA GLY A 128 -14.45 -30.53 -23.17
C GLY A 128 -13.84 -29.13 -23.02
N PHE A 129 -12.51 -29.13 -23.01
CA PHE A 129 -11.55 -28.09 -23.40
C PHE A 129 -12.04 -27.01 -24.38
N GLY A 130 -11.59 -25.77 -24.16
CA GLY A 130 -11.31 -24.82 -25.25
C GLY A 130 -12.11 -23.51 -25.20
N ALA A 131 -11.44 -22.40 -24.90
CA ALA A 131 -11.87 -21.10 -25.42
C ALA A 131 -11.40 -21.01 -26.88
N SER A 132 -12.33 -20.81 -27.80
CA SER A 132 -12.05 -20.70 -29.24
C SER A 132 -11.11 -19.52 -29.56
N THR A 133 -10.17 -19.72 -30.49
CA THR A 133 -9.32 -18.66 -31.06
C THR A 133 -9.97 -17.94 -32.25
N ALA A 134 -11.27 -18.16 -32.46
CA ALA A 134 -12.05 -17.57 -33.54
C ALA A 134 -12.97 -16.46 -33.00
N GLY A 135 -13.00 -15.32 -33.71
CA GLY A 135 -13.96 -14.24 -33.53
C GLY A 135 -15.39 -14.63 -33.91
N MET A 136 -16.35 -13.81 -33.52
CA MET A 136 -17.79 -14.08 -33.68
C MET A 136 -18.26 -14.09 -35.15
N ASP A 137 -17.39 -13.72 -36.09
CA ASP A 137 -17.58 -13.75 -37.54
C ASP A 137 -16.76 -14.85 -38.24
N GLY A 138 -16.06 -15.69 -37.47
CA GLY A 138 -15.23 -16.78 -38.00
C GLY A 138 -13.79 -16.41 -38.35
N SER A 139 -13.32 -15.19 -38.04
CA SER A 139 -11.92 -14.80 -38.20
C SER A 139 -11.02 -15.39 -37.10
N TYR A 140 -9.80 -15.84 -37.41
CA TYR A 140 -8.82 -16.26 -36.40
C TYR A 140 -8.20 -15.02 -35.73
N MET A 141 -7.91 -15.06 -34.43
CA MET A 141 -7.42 -13.89 -33.66
C MET A 141 -6.07 -14.10 -32.95
N GLY A 142 -5.38 -15.21 -33.18
CA GLY A 142 -4.10 -15.55 -32.52
C GLY A 142 -2.87 -15.31 -33.40
N GLY A 143 -2.12 -14.27 -33.03
CA GLY A 143 -0.72 -13.90 -33.34
C GLY A 143 0.08 -14.62 -34.43
N SER A 144 0.51 -13.84 -35.42
CA SER A 144 1.62 -14.11 -36.32
C SER A 144 2.97 -13.96 -35.62
N ASP A 145 3.62 -15.08 -35.34
CA ASP A 145 5.07 -15.22 -35.36
C ASP A 145 5.27 -16.53 -36.17
N PHE A 146 6.08 -16.69 -37.19
CA PHE A 146 7.48 -16.35 -37.40
C PHE A 146 7.77 -16.49 -38.90
N ASP A 147 8.49 -15.54 -39.50
CA ASP A 147 9.62 -15.81 -40.41
C ASP A 147 10.18 -14.47 -40.90
N ASP A 148 11.12 -13.95 -40.12
CA ASP A 148 11.98 -12.83 -40.52
C ASP A 148 13.15 -13.42 -41.33
N GLU A 149 12.83 -13.97 -42.51
CA GLU A 149 13.84 -14.37 -43.50
C GLU A 149 14.25 -13.11 -44.28
N VAL A 150 15.38 -12.50 -43.89
CA VAL A 150 15.99 -11.39 -44.62
C VAL A 150 16.77 -11.97 -45.82
N PRO A 151 16.36 -11.72 -47.08
CA PRO A 151 17.20 -12.06 -48.22
C PRO A 151 18.32 -11.02 -48.36
N HIS A 152 19.51 -11.51 -48.70
CA HIS A 152 20.77 -10.79 -48.93
C HIS A 152 20.67 -9.54 -49.81
#